data_AF-A0A7V1RHJ4-F1
#
_entry.id   AF-A0A7V1RHJ4-F1
#
_cell.length_a   1.000
_cell.length_b   1.000
_cell.length_c   1.000
_cell.angle_alpha   90.00
_cell.angle_beta   90.00
_cell.angle_gamma   90.00
#
_symmetry.space_group_name_H-M   'P 1'
#
loop_
_entity.id
_entity.type
_entity.pdbx_description
1 polymer ?
#
loop_
_entity_poly.entity_id
_entity_poly.type
_entity_poly.pdbx_seq_one_letter_code
_entity_poly.pdbx_strand_id
1 'polypeptide(L)'
;MDAFNGLGVGLHNVWRLSGAQTRSISAENFTGAKGEGGKATEGTGKSCARDLGQGWKVSPSIHIEPRTTVTLAEIQGPGAIQHFWNTVHPDWWRRLVLRVYWDDEPAPSIETPLGDFFCSGWCRRCNVSSLPIAVNPAGGFNSYWEMPFRRSARITLENLWDEVCRGYYYQITYAVTGVPDDAAYLHAQWRRSNPLPYGSVHTLLDGVRGQGHYVGTYLAWGVHNNGWWGEG
;
A
#
# COMPACT_ATOMS: atom_id res chain seq x y z
N MET A 1 -6.20 -28.31 18.54
CA MET A 1 -6.46 -27.54 17.32
C MET A 1 -6.38 -26.10 17.71
N ASP A 2 -5.44 -25.35 17.13
CA ASP A 2 -5.35 -23.93 17.42
C ASP A 2 -6.60 -23.22 16.90
N ALA A 3 -7.13 -22.30 17.72
CA ALA A 3 -8.27 -21.49 17.34
C ALA A 3 -7.91 -20.65 16.10
N PHE A 4 -8.91 -20.35 15.26
CA PHE A 4 -8.69 -19.50 14.09
C PHE A 4 -8.19 -18.12 14.51
N ASN A 5 -7.00 -17.73 14.05
CA ASN A 5 -6.36 -16.46 14.42
C ASN A 5 -6.87 -15.27 13.60
N GLY A 6 -7.77 -15.47 12.63
CA GLY A 6 -8.34 -14.38 11.82
C GLY A 6 -7.49 -13.94 10.62
N LEU A 7 -6.42 -14.69 10.29
CA LEU A 7 -5.62 -14.52 9.07
C LEU A 7 -6.02 -15.55 8.01
N GLY A 8 -5.65 -15.33 6.75
CA GLY A 8 -6.01 -16.20 5.64
C GLY A 8 -7.53 -16.27 5.40
N VAL A 9 -8.24 -15.19 5.68
CA VAL A 9 -9.70 -15.12 5.54
C VAL A 9 -10.07 -15.13 4.06
N GLY A 10 -10.99 -16.01 3.69
CA GLY A 10 -11.59 -16.09 2.36
C GLY A 10 -13.00 -16.68 2.44
N LEU A 11 -13.68 -16.78 1.30
CA LEU A 11 -15.07 -17.27 1.27
C LEU A 11 -15.24 -18.67 1.87
N HIS A 12 -14.22 -19.52 1.77
CA HIS A 12 -14.24 -20.88 2.28
C HIS A 12 -14.24 -20.98 3.82
N ASN A 13 -13.80 -19.94 4.54
CA ASN A 13 -13.62 -19.95 5.99
C ASN A 13 -14.22 -18.74 6.72
N VAL A 14 -14.97 -17.87 6.04
CA VAL A 14 -15.60 -16.66 6.60
C VAL A 14 -16.56 -16.94 7.77
N TRP A 15 -17.06 -18.17 7.88
CA TRP A 15 -17.95 -18.62 8.97
C TRP A 15 -17.21 -18.93 10.28
N ARG A 16 -15.86 -18.92 10.29
CA ARG A 16 -15.07 -19.19 11.49
C ARG A 16 -14.98 -17.94 12.37
N LEU A 17 -15.23 -18.12 13.66
CA LEU A 17 -15.00 -17.08 14.67
C LEU A 17 -13.51 -16.98 14.99
N SER A 18 -13.01 -15.75 15.13
CA SER A 18 -11.64 -15.45 15.57
C SER A 18 -11.66 -14.44 16.71
N GLY A 19 -10.59 -14.45 17.52
CA GLY A 19 -10.35 -13.43 18.55
C GLY A 19 -9.57 -12.21 18.03
N ALA A 20 -9.31 -12.12 16.72
CA ALA A 20 -8.53 -11.04 16.13
C ALA A 20 -9.24 -9.69 16.33
N GLN A 21 -8.46 -8.63 16.55
CA GLN A 21 -9.00 -7.27 16.65
C GLN A 21 -8.66 -6.48 15.40
N THR A 22 -9.66 -6.05 14.65
CA THR A 22 -9.44 -5.18 13.49
C THR A 22 -9.26 -3.72 13.91
N ARG A 23 -8.35 -3.04 13.23
CA ARG A 23 -8.03 -1.62 13.39
C ARG A 23 -7.95 -0.97 12.00
N SER A 24 -8.11 0.35 11.95
CA SER A 24 -8.08 1.11 10.70
C SER A 24 -7.37 2.44 10.90
N ILE A 25 -6.22 2.60 10.26
CA ILE A 25 -5.45 3.86 10.23
C ILE A 25 -5.87 4.66 9.00
N SER A 26 -6.06 5.97 9.17
CA SER A 26 -6.40 6.89 8.09
C SER A 26 -5.96 8.32 8.43
N ALA A 27 -6.19 9.26 7.51
CA ALA A 27 -5.95 10.68 7.73
C ALA A 27 -6.76 11.31 8.90
N GLU A 28 -7.74 10.60 9.46
CA GLU A 28 -8.49 11.02 10.66
C GLU A 28 -8.23 10.14 11.89
N ASN A 29 -7.43 9.09 11.74
CA ASN A 29 -7.07 8.19 12.84
C ASN A 29 -5.66 7.65 12.60
N PHE A 30 -4.66 8.50 12.82
CA PHE A 30 -3.25 8.17 12.55
C PHE A 30 -2.72 7.00 13.38
N THR A 31 -3.32 6.73 14.55
CA THR A 31 -2.92 5.62 15.43
C THR A 31 -3.74 4.35 15.18
N GLY A 32 -4.89 4.47 14.52
CA GLY A 32 -5.84 3.38 14.33
C GLY A 32 -6.58 2.98 15.60
N ALA A 33 -6.47 3.75 16.69
CA ALA A 33 -7.08 3.44 17.97
C ALA A 33 -8.63 3.41 17.89
N LYS A 34 -9.23 2.56 18.73
CA LYS A 34 -10.68 2.36 18.75
C LYS A 34 -11.40 3.65 19.10
N GLY A 35 -12.31 4.09 18.24
CA GLY A 35 -13.15 5.26 18.49
C GLY A 35 -12.48 6.61 18.20
N GLU A 36 -11.27 6.63 17.64
CA GLU A 36 -10.55 7.89 17.35
C GLU A 36 -10.85 8.49 15.97
N GLY A 37 -11.52 7.75 15.06
CA GLY A 37 -11.92 8.27 13.76
C GLY A 37 -13.08 9.28 13.83
N GLY A 38 -13.13 10.21 12.86
CA GLY A 38 -14.21 11.20 12.75
C GLY A 38 -14.20 12.28 13.83
N LYS A 39 -13.13 12.38 14.63
CA LYS A 39 -13.00 13.39 15.70
C LYS A 39 -12.54 14.77 15.21
N ALA A 40 -12.07 14.88 13.97
CA ALA A 40 -11.53 16.11 13.42
C ALA A 40 -12.61 17.21 13.31
N THR A 41 -12.23 18.44 13.65
CA THR A 41 -13.05 19.65 13.48
C THR A 41 -12.49 20.60 12.41
N GLU A 42 -11.23 20.36 12.02
CA GLU A 42 -10.49 21.07 10.98
C GLU A 42 -9.89 20.05 10.01
N GLY A 43 -9.56 20.48 8.80
CA GLY A 43 -8.88 19.62 7.82
C GLY A 43 -9.33 19.87 6.39
N THR A 44 -8.82 19.02 5.49
CA THR A 44 -8.97 19.20 4.03
C THR A 44 -10.41 19.09 3.53
N GLY A 45 -11.32 18.52 4.32
CA GLY A 45 -12.73 18.32 3.99
C GLY A 45 -13.68 19.27 4.72
N LYS A 46 -13.18 20.16 5.58
CA LYS A 46 -14.02 21.01 6.46
C LYS A 46 -15.11 21.78 5.71
N SER A 47 -14.77 22.44 4.60
CA SER A 47 -15.74 23.21 3.82
C SER A 47 -16.86 22.33 3.23
N CYS A 48 -16.52 21.10 2.83
CA CYS A 48 -17.49 20.12 2.34
C CYS A 48 -18.34 19.53 3.48
N ALA A 49 -17.79 19.40 4.68
CA ALA A 49 -18.44 18.84 5.87
C ALA A 49 -19.03 19.91 6.81
N ARG A 50 -19.16 21.17 6.35
CA ARG A 50 -19.56 22.33 7.19
C ARG A 50 -20.88 22.16 7.94
N ASP A 51 -21.82 21.40 7.37
CA ASP A 51 -23.15 21.17 7.93
C ASP A 51 -23.26 19.83 8.68
N LEU A 52 -22.17 19.04 8.74
CA LEU A 52 -22.14 17.70 9.33
C LEU A 52 -21.52 17.68 10.73
N GLY A 53 -20.41 18.40 10.92
CA GLY A 53 -19.71 18.49 12.21
C GLY A 53 -18.93 17.23 12.61
N GLN A 54 -18.54 17.17 13.89
CA GLN A 54 -17.77 16.06 14.47
C GLN A 54 -18.57 14.74 14.43
N GLY A 55 -17.89 13.64 14.12
CA GLY A 55 -18.47 12.33 13.83
C GLY A 55 -18.49 11.99 12.33
N TRP A 56 -18.28 12.98 11.46
CA TRP A 56 -18.16 12.83 10.01
C TRP A 56 -16.73 13.06 9.53
N LYS A 57 -16.51 12.83 8.22
CA LYS A 57 -15.18 12.89 7.59
C LYS A 57 -14.74 14.33 7.29
N VAL A 58 -14.17 15.02 8.27
CA VAL A 58 -13.78 16.45 8.19
C VAL A 58 -12.34 16.61 7.67
N SER A 59 -11.44 15.67 7.94
CA SER A 59 -10.05 15.67 7.44
C SER A 59 -9.70 14.41 6.66
N PRO A 60 -10.32 14.19 5.48
CA PRO A 60 -10.23 12.91 4.77
C PRO A 60 -8.88 12.59 4.13
N SER A 61 -7.94 13.54 4.09
CA SER A 61 -6.66 13.42 3.41
C SER A 61 -5.57 14.23 4.11
N ILE A 62 -4.32 13.94 3.77
CA ILE A 62 -3.16 14.74 4.19
C ILE A 62 -2.57 15.51 3.01
N HIS A 63 -1.69 16.46 3.34
CA HIS A 63 -0.75 17.06 2.42
C HIS A 63 0.64 16.52 2.74
N ILE A 64 1.46 16.28 1.72
CA ILE A 64 2.83 15.79 1.88
C ILE A 64 3.77 16.87 1.36
N GLU A 65 4.55 17.44 2.26
CA GLU A 65 5.43 18.56 1.96
C GLU A 65 6.57 18.16 1.00
N PRO A 66 7.13 19.11 0.24
CA PRO A 66 8.24 18.85 -0.68
C PRO A 66 9.43 18.20 0.03
N ARG A 67 10.07 17.21 -0.59
CA ARG A 67 11.28 16.56 -0.06
C ARG A 67 11.14 16.01 1.36
N THR A 68 9.92 15.66 1.77
CA THR A 68 9.66 15.09 3.10
C THR A 68 9.18 13.65 3.02
N THR A 69 9.38 12.92 4.11
CA THR A 69 8.78 11.60 4.32
C THR A 69 7.73 11.72 5.42
N VAL A 70 6.53 11.20 5.15
CA VAL A 70 5.47 11.07 6.14
C VAL A 70 5.30 9.60 6.54
N THR A 71 5.05 9.36 7.82
CA THR A 71 4.63 8.04 8.30
C THR A 71 3.12 7.92 8.14
N LEU A 72 2.68 6.96 7.33
CA LEU A 72 1.26 6.67 7.12
C LEU A 72 0.71 5.73 8.19
N ALA A 73 1.54 4.81 8.67
CA ALA A 73 1.19 3.88 9.74
C ALA A 73 2.43 3.47 10.54
N GLU A 74 2.25 3.34 11.84
CA GLU A 74 3.21 2.76 12.77
C GLU A 74 2.45 1.84 13.72
N ILE A 75 2.61 0.54 13.53
CA ILE A 75 1.83 -0.51 14.19
C ILE A 75 2.78 -1.30 15.08
N GLN A 76 2.38 -1.51 16.33
CA GLN A 76 3.13 -2.26 17.33
C GLN A 76 2.40 -3.57 17.68
N GLY A 77 3.17 -4.62 17.93
CA GLY A 77 2.68 -5.97 18.20
C GLY A 77 2.47 -6.80 16.94
N PRO A 78 2.13 -8.10 17.09
CA PRO A 78 1.89 -9.00 15.97
C PRO A 78 0.55 -8.73 15.29
N GLY A 79 0.52 -8.92 13.97
CA GLY A 79 -0.68 -8.75 13.18
C GLY A 79 -0.46 -8.94 11.68
N ALA A 80 -1.46 -8.55 10.90
CA ALA A 80 -1.33 -8.48 9.45
C ALA A 80 -2.10 -7.29 8.87
N ILE A 81 -1.50 -6.57 7.94
CA ILE A 81 -2.23 -5.64 7.08
C ILE A 81 -3.06 -6.48 6.12
N GLN A 82 -4.37 -6.21 6.06
CA GLN A 82 -5.32 -6.97 5.23
C GLN A 82 -5.85 -6.13 4.05
N HIS A 83 -5.79 -4.81 4.16
CA HIS A 83 -6.20 -3.91 3.10
C HIS A 83 -5.44 -2.59 3.19
N PHE A 84 -4.95 -2.12 2.05
CA PHE A 84 -4.41 -0.77 1.90
C PHE A 84 -5.11 -0.09 0.72
N TRP A 85 -5.90 0.92 1.04
CA TRP A 85 -6.52 1.82 0.07
C TRP A 85 -5.84 3.18 0.06
N ASN A 86 -5.67 3.77 -1.13
CA ASN A 86 -5.31 5.17 -1.27
C ASN A 86 -5.78 5.77 -2.60
N THR A 87 -5.77 7.10 -2.69
CA THR A 87 -5.91 7.81 -3.96
C THR A 87 -5.22 9.16 -3.91
N VAL A 88 -4.68 9.55 -5.05
CA VAL A 88 -3.98 10.83 -5.28
C VAL A 88 -3.96 11.10 -6.79
N HIS A 89 -3.80 12.37 -7.16
CA HIS A 89 -3.69 12.76 -8.57
C HIS A 89 -2.56 11.98 -9.30
N PRO A 90 -2.77 11.52 -10.55
CA PRO A 90 -1.80 10.68 -11.28
C PRO A 90 -0.38 11.24 -11.41
N ASP A 91 -0.23 12.56 -11.40
CA ASP A 91 1.10 13.22 -11.46
C ASP A 91 2.01 12.81 -10.30
N TRP A 92 1.44 12.37 -9.17
CA TRP A 92 2.17 11.96 -7.98
C TRP A 92 2.61 10.49 -7.98
N TRP A 93 2.08 9.67 -8.89
CA TRP A 93 2.26 8.21 -8.84
C TRP A 93 3.71 7.74 -8.93
N ARG A 94 4.57 8.48 -9.63
CA ARG A 94 6.04 8.24 -9.65
C ARG A 94 6.87 9.32 -8.95
N ARG A 95 6.22 10.30 -8.32
CA ARG A 95 6.88 11.33 -7.49
C ARG A 95 6.87 10.94 -6.01
N LEU A 96 6.00 10.00 -5.63
CA LEU A 96 5.90 9.46 -4.29
C LEU A 96 6.54 8.07 -4.22
N VAL A 97 7.38 7.83 -3.22
CA VAL A 97 7.98 6.51 -2.95
C VAL A 97 7.31 5.89 -1.73
N LEU A 98 6.66 4.75 -1.93
CA LEU A 98 6.09 3.93 -0.88
C LEU A 98 7.17 3.04 -0.28
N ARG A 99 7.31 3.07 1.05
CA ARG A 99 8.16 2.15 1.79
C ARG A 99 7.39 1.42 2.88
N VAL A 100 7.67 0.13 3.02
CA VAL A 100 7.14 -0.69 4.12
C VAL A 100 8.27 -1.45 4.79
N TYR A 101 8.25 -1.45 6.11
CA TYR A 101 9.26 -2.05 6.98
C TYR A 101 8.56 -3.03 7.93
N TRP A 102 9.13 -4.22 8.09
CA TRP A 102 8.64 -5.24 9.00
C TRP A 102 9.56 -5.39 10.21
N ASP A 103 8.98 -5.53 11.40
CA ASP A 103 9.67 -5.93 12.63
C ASP A 103 10.93 -5.11 12.96
N ASP A 104 10.82 -3.80 12.79
CA ASP A 104 11.86 -2.78 13.03
C ASP A 104 13.13 -2.95 12.18
N GLU A 105 13.03 -3.63 11.03
CA GLU A 105 14.15 -3.74 10.10
C GLU A 105 14.62 -2.36 9.60
N PRO A 106 15.94 -2.18 9.38
CA PRO A 106 16.49 -0.88 8.98
C PRO A 106 16.22 -0.56 7.50
N ALA A 107 16.12 -1.58 6.64
CA ALA A 107 15.92 -1.43 5.20
C ALA A 107 14.49 -1.83 4.83
N PRO A 108 13.79 -1.09 3.95
CA PRO A 108 12.41 -1.40 3.60
C PRO A 108 12.31 -2.71 2.81
N SER A 109 11.38 -3.58 3.19
CA SER A 109 11.02 -4.78 2.44
C SER A 109 10.23 -4.49 1.17
N ILE A 110 9.46 -3.41 1.16
CA ILE A 110 8.78 -2.88 -0.02
C ILE A 110 9.34 -1.48 -0.28
N GLU A 111 9.92 -1.24 -1.45
CA GLU A 111 10.36 0.09 -1.88
C GLU A 111 10.05 0.27 -3.37
N THR A 112 9.03 1.08 -3.66
CA THR A 112 8.51 1.25 -5.03
C THR A 112 7.92 2.64 -5.22
N PRO A 113 7.87 3.18 -6.44
CA PRO A 113 6.98 4.31 -6.72
C PRO A 113 5.53 3.92 -6.42
N LEU A 114 4.75 4.83 -5.84
CA LEU A 114 3.38 4.57 -5.37
C LEU A 114 2.52 3.91 -6.46
N GLY A 115 2.47 4.48 -7.66
CA GLY A 115 1.62 3.95 -8.74
C GLY A 115 2.07 2.59 -9.24
N ASP A 116 3.38 2.32 -9.29
CA ASP A 116 3.92 1.07 -9.78
C ASP A 116 3.55 -0.11 -8.88
N PHE A 117 3.49 0.09 -7.55
CA PHE A 117 2.98 -0.92 -6.61
C PHE A 117 1.53 -1.33 -6.93
N PHE A 118 0.70 -0.36 -7.32
CA PHE A 118 -0.71 -0.56 -7.68
C PHE A 118 -0.92 -0.74 -9.19
N CYS A 119 0.05 -1.30 -9.90
CA CYS A 119 -0.05 -1.64 -11.33
C CYS A 119 -0.34 -0.46 -12.27
N SER A 120 0.18 0.73 -11.94
CA SER A 120 -0.04 1.99 -12.67
C SER A 120 1.26 2.67 -13.10
N GLY A 121 2.17 1.93 -13.75
CA GLY A 121 3.52 2.38 -14.11
C GLY A 121 3.59 3.43 -15.23
N TRP A 122 2.51 3.68 -15.97
CA TRP A 122 2.47 4.73 -16.99
C TRP A 122 2.05 6.10 -16.48
N CYS A 123 1.79 6.24 -15.17
CA CYS A 123 1.17 7.45 -14.59
C CYS A 123 -0.12 7.85 -15.32
N ARG A 124 -0.83 6.86 -15.88
CA ARG A 124 -2.09 7.02 -16.58
C ARG A 124 -3.10 6.10 -15.97
N ARG A 125 -4.28 6.63 -15.70
CA ARG A 125 -5.36 5.87 -15.10
C ARG A 125 -5.80 4.73 -16.02
N CYS A 126 -5.67 3.50 -15.53
CA CYS A 126 -6.31 2.32 -16.05
C CYS A 126 -7.04 1.61 -14.90
N ASN A 127 -8.09 0.85 -15.24
CA ASN A 127 -8.69 -0.03 -14.26
C ASN A 127 -7.89 -1.32 -14.20
N VAL A 128 -7.69 -1.85 -13.00
CA VAL A 128 -7.04 -3.15 -12.77
C VAL A 128 -8.01 -3.98 -11.96
N SER A 129 -8.30 -5.20 -12.42
CA SER A 129 -9.15 -6.16 -11.74
C SER A 129 -8.34 -7.44 -11.56
N SER A 130 -7.78 -7.62 -10.36
CA SER A 130 -7.05 -8.81 -9.95
C SER A 130 -7.35 -9.10 -8.48
N LEU A 131 -6.97 -10.29 -8.00
CA LEU A 131 -7.15 -10.66 -6.59
C LEU A 131 -6.35 -9.75 -5.64
N PRO A 132 -5.01 -9.59 -5.80
CA PRO A 132 -4.22 -8.83 -4.84
C PRO A 132 -4.27 -7.31 -5.03
N ILE A 133 -4.45 -6.82 -6.27
CA ILE A 133 -4.46 -5.40 -6.59
C ILE A 133 -5.70 -5.05 -7.42
N ALA A 134 -6.39 -3.99 -7.02
CA ALA A 134 -7.45 -3.40 -7.82
C ALA A 134 -7.27 -1.88 -7.94
N VAL A 135 -7.43 -1.37 -9.16
CA VAL A 135 -7.52 0.06 -9.44
C VAL A 135 -8.95 0.33 -9.89
N ASN A 136 -9.73 0.90 -8.99
CA ASN A 136 -11.15 1.16 -9.19
C ASN A 136 -11.37 2.50 -9.91
N PRO A 137 -12.56 2.75 -10.48
CA PRO A 137 -12.90 4.01 -11.13
C PRO A 137 -12.51 5.23 -10.29
N ALA A 138 -12.11 6.31 -10.98
CA ALA A 138 -11.55 7.53 -10.38
C ALA A 138 -10.17 7.38 -9.70
N GLY A 139 -9.48 6.23 -9.82
CA GLY A 139 -8.09 6.07 -9.36
C GLY A 139 -7.99 5.65 -7.89
N GLY A 140 -8.96 4.86 -7.41
CA GLY A 140 -8.90 4.25 -6.09
C GLY A 140 -8.00 3.02 -6.11
N PHE A 141 -6.80 3.15 -5.55
CA PHE A 141 -5.84 2.05 -5.41
C PHE A 141 -6.22 1.18 -4.22
N ASN A 142 -6.23 -0.13 -4.44
CA ASN A 142 -6.51 -1.14 -3.43
C ASN A 142 -5.46 -2.25 -3.51
N SER A 143 -4.90 -2.59 -2.36
CA SER A 143 -4.11 -3.79 -2.15
C SER A 143 -4.80 -4.68 -1.12
N TYR A 144 -4.99 -5.94 -1.49
CA TYR A 144 -5.56 -7.03 -0.69
C TYR A 144 -4.53 -8.12 -0.40
N TRP A 145 -3.24 -7.86 -0.66
CA TRP A 145 -2.19 -8.69 -0.09
C TRP A 145 -2.34 -8.70 1.43
N GLU A 146 -2.45 -9.90 2.01
CA GLU A 146 -2.30 -10.08 3.44
C GLU A 146 -0.80 -10.01 3.77
N MET A 147 -0.40 -9.04 4.61
CA MET A 147 1.00 -8.75 4.93
C MET A 147 1.24 -8.94 6.43
N PRO A 148 1.60 -10.16 6.88
CA PRO A 148 1.88 -10.45 8.28
C PRO A 148 3.16 -9.80 8.79
N PHE A 149 3.19 -9.48 10.09
CA PHE A 149 4.35 -8.99 10.83
C PHE A 149 4.29 -9.43 12.29
N ARG A 150 5.43 -9.74 12.92
CA ARG A 150 5.46 -10.38 14.24
C ARG A 150 5.66 -9.41 15.40
N ARG A 151 6.25 -8.25 15.15
CA ARG A 151 6.63 -7.24 16.14
C ARG A 151 6.11 -5.87 15.77
N SER A 152 6.27 -5.43 14.53
CA SER A 152 5.87 -4.10 14.11
C SER A 152 5.72 -3.99 12.59
N ALA A 153 4.96 -3.00 12.14
CA ALA A 153 4.92 -2.59 10.75
C ALA A 153 4.96 -1.08 10.65
N ARG A 154 5.80 -0.55 9.76
CA ARG A 154 5.87 0.88 9.47
C ARG A 154 5.68 1.11 7.98
N ILE A 155 4.78 2.02 7.62
CA ILE A 155 4.54 2.43 6.24
C ILE A 155 4.88 3.90 6.14
N THR A 156 5.76 4.25 5.21
CA THR A 156 6.11 5.65 4.92
C THR A 156 5.89 5.98 3.45
N LEU A 157 5.71 7.27 3.19
CA LEU A 157 5.55 7.81 1.86
C LEU A 157 6.44 9.04 1.74
N GLU A 158 7.38 9.01 0.81
CA GLU A 158 8.32 10.11 0.55
C GLU A 158 7.89 10.89 -0.68
N ASN A 159 7.87 12.22 -0.57
CA ASN A 159 7.74 13.12 -1.71
C ASN A 159 9.12 13.48 -2.27
N LEU A 160 9.42 13.01 -3.48
CA LEU A 160 10.68 13.29 -4.16
C LEU A 160 10.68 14.63 -4.91
N TRP A 161 9.59 15.39 -4.89
CA TRP A 161 9.43 16.60 -5.69
C TRP A 161 9.49 17.88 -4.86
N ASP A 162 9.63 19.00 -5.56
CA ASP A 162 9.72 20.35 -4.97
C ASP A 162 8.35 21.02 -4.77
N GLU A 163 7.27 20.29 -5.05
CA GLU A 163 5.88 20.74 -4.90
C GLU A 163 5.18 19.98 -3.76
N VAL A 164 4.20 20.63 -3.12
CA VAL A 164 3.35 19.99 -2.10
C VAL A 164 2.40 19.01 -2.77
N CYS A 165 2.41 17.74 -2.35
CA CYS A 165 1.39 16.78 -2.74
C CYS A 165 0.11 17.03 -1.96
N ARG A 166 -0.89 17.64 -2.61
CA ARG A 166 -2.18 17.95 -2.00
C ARG A 166 -3.17 16.81 -2.19
N GLY A 167 -3.94 16.52 -1.14
CA GLY A 167 -5.04 15.56 -1.18
C GLY A 167 -4.59 14.11 -1.36
N TYR A 168 -3.67 13.64 -0.51
CA TYR A 168 -3.37 12.21 -0.41
C TYR A 168 -4.35 11.54 0.56
N TYR A 169 -5.26 10.71 0.04
CA TYR A 169 -6.24 9.98 0.83
C TYR A 169 -5.74 8.55 1.03
N TYR A 170 -5.90 8.00 2.23
CA TYR A 170 -5.52 6.62 2.49
C TYR A 170 -6.31 6.00 3.64
N GLN A 171 -6.32 4.67 3.65
CA GLN A 171 -6.79 3.83 4.75
C GLN A 171 -5.99 2.53 4.77
N ILE A 172 -5.51 2.14 5.94
CA ILE A 172 -4.79 0.89 6.17
C ILE A 172 -5.58 0.10 7.22
N THR A 173 -6.15 -1.02 6.81
CA THR A 173 -6.88 -1.93 7.69
C THR A 173 -6.01 -3.13 8.04
N TYR A 174 -5.91 -3.43 9.33
CA TYR A 174 -5.07 -4.50 9.84
C TYR A 174 -5.74 -5.26 10.98
N ALA A 175 -5.35 -6.52 11.16
CA ALA A 175 -5.76 -7.36 12.27
C ALA A 175 -4.62 -7.43 13.30
N VAL A 176 -4.93 -7.21 14.58
CA VAL A 176 -4.06 -7.49 15.72
C VAL A 176 -4.36 -8.91 16.19
N THR A 177 -3.39 -9.81 16.03
CA THR A 177 -3.54 -11.24 16.31
C THR A 177 -2.18 -11.93 16.34
N GLY A 178 -2.13 -13.17 16.82
CA GLY A 178 -0.94 -14.00 16.72
C GLY A 178 -0.63 -14.38 15.27
N VAL A 179 0.62 -14.21 14.85
CA VAL A 179 1.11 -14.57 13.51
C VAL A 179 1.81 -15.93 13.58
N PRO A 180 1.47 -16.89 12.71
CA PRO A 180 2.12 -18.20 12.66
C PRO A 180 3.63 -18.12 12.38
N ASP A 181 4.39 -19.08 12.91
CA ASP A 181 5.85 -19.13 12.72
C ASP A 181 6.27 -19.34 11.26
N ASP A 182 5.42 -19.94 10.44
CA ASP A 182 5.63 -20.17 9.01
C ASP A 182 5.17 -19.01 8.11
N ALA A 183 4.64 -17.92 8.67
CA ALA A 183 4.26 -16.74 7.90
C ALA A 183 5.49 -16.00 7.35
N ALA A 184 5.52 -15.78 6.03
CA ALA A 184 6.54 -14.97 5.37
C ALA A 184 6.16 -13.48 5.34
N TYR A 185 7.12 -12.63 5.01
CA TYR A 185 6.91 -11.19 4.82
C TYR A 185 6.76 -10.85 3.34
N LEU A 186 5.90 -9.88 3.02
CA LEU A 186 5.78 -9.40 1.65
C LEU A 186 6.96 -8.49 1.31
N HIS A 187 7.62 -8.77 0.18
CA HIS A 187 8.63 -7.90 -0.40
C HIS A 187 8.20 -7.44 -1.80
N ALA A 188 8.57 -6.22 -2.16
CA ALA A 188 8.39 -5.72 -3.53
C ALA A 188 9.55 -4.80 -3.91
N GLN A 189 10.15 -5.07 -5.07
CA GLN A 189 11.23 -4.26 -5.63
C GLN A 189 10.78 -3.64 -6.95
N TRP A 190 11.19 -2.41 -7.20
CA TRP A 190 10.95 -1.73 -8.47
C TRP A 190 12.25 -1.55 -9.25
N ARG A 191 12.19 -1.78 -10.57
CA ARG A 191 13.30 -1.58 -11.50
C ARG A 191 12.82 -0.88 -12.75
N ARG A 192 13.71 -0.12 -13.38
CA ARG A 192 13.46 0.55 -14.65
C ARG A 192 14.69 0.52 -15.54
N SER A 193 14.52 0.04 -16.77
CA SER A 193 15.48 0.19 -17.86
C SER A 193 14.87 1.15 -18.88
N ASN A 194 15.54 2.26 -19.16
CA ASN A 194 15.03 3.26 -20.11
C ASN A 194 16.17 4.06 -20.78
N PRO A 195 16.62 3.67 -21.99
CA PRO A 195 16.20 2.49 -22.75
C PRO A 195 16.75 1.18 -22.15
N LEU A 196 16.18 0.04 -22.54
CA LEU A 196 16.81 -1.27 -22.36
C LEU A 196 17.81 -1.49 -23.51
N PRO A 197 19.10 -1.77 -23.23
CA PRO A 197 20.06 -2.07 -24.30
C PRO A 197 19.62 -3.27 -25.15
N TYR A 198 19.85 -3.21 -26.45
CA TYR A 198 19.50 -4.28 -27.38
C TYR A 198 20.18 -5.61 -26.99
N GLY A 199 19.41 -6.71 -26.99
CA GLY A 199 19.90 -8.05 -26.64
C GLY A 199 20.24 -8.25 -25.16
N SER A 200 19.86 -7.31 -24.28
CA SER A 200 20.06 -7.42 -22.84
C SER A 200 18.78 -7.80 -22.11
N VAL A 201 18.91 -8.45 -20.96
CA VAL A 201 17.76 -8.81 -20.11
C VAL A 201 17.36 -7.65 -19.21
N HIS A 202 16.06 -7.47 -19.00
CA HIS A 202 15.56 -6.65 -17.91
C HIS A 202 15.38 -7.53 -16.67
N THR A 203 16.21 -7.31 -15.64
CA THR A 203 16.08 -8.04 -14.38
C THR A 203 14.80 -7.61 -13.67
N LEU A 204 13.93 -8.58 -13.33
CA LEU A 204 12.71 -8.32 -12.55
C LEU A 204 13.00 -8.26 -11.04
N LEU A 205 13.70 -9.27 -10.54
CA LEU A 205 14.03 -9.45 -9.12
C LEU A 205 15.50 -9.83 -8.98
N ASP A 206 16.20 -9.23 -8.01
CA ASP A 206 17.62 -9.51 -7.76
C ASP A 206 17.93 -9.38 -6.26
N GLY A 207 19.05 -9.98 -5.84
CA GLY A 207 19.59 -9.85 -4.49
C GLY A 207 18.79 -10.54 -3.39
N VAL A 208 17.73 -11.30 -3.72
CA VAL A 208 16.91 -12.02 -2.73
C VAL A 208 17.60 -13.32 -2.31
N ARG A 209 17.73 -13.53 -0.99
CA ARG A 209 18.29 -14.73 -0.39
C ARG A 209 17.39 -15.17 0.77
N GLY A 210 17.08 -16.46 0.84
CA GLY A 210 16.20 -17.02 1.85
C GLY A 210 15.17 -17.97 1.25
N GLN A 211 14.21 -18.41 2.08
CA GLN A 211 13.09 -19.25 1.66
C GLN A 211 11.84 -18.38 1.43
N GLY A 212 11.12 -18.63 0.34
CA GLY A 212 9.89 -17.92 0.04
C GLY A 212 9.35 -18.30 -1.34
N HIS A 213 8.42 -17.48 -1.83
CA HIS A 213 7.78 -17.68 -3.13
C HIS A 213 7.76 -16.38 -3.92
N TYR A 214 8.04 -16.47 -5.22
CA TYR A 214 7.77 -15.38 -6.15
C TYR A 214 6.28 -15.43 -6.53
N VAL A 215 5.53 -14.39 -6.16
CA VAL A 215 4.06 -14.40 -6.23
C VAL A 215 3.47 -13.48 -7.31
N GLY A 216 4.29 -12.72 -8.03
CA GLY A 216 3.80 -11.92 -9.15
C GLY A 216 4.76 -10.87 -9.68
N THR A 217 4.39 -10.28 -10.81
CA THR A 217 5.04 -9.09 -11.36
C THR A 217 4.05 -8.30 -12.20
N TYR A 218 4.12 -6.98 -12.04
CA TYR A 218 3.53 -6.03 -12.94
C TYR A 218 4.62 -5.46 -13.84
N LEU A 219 4.42 -5.52 -15.16
CA LEU A 219 5.36 -4.99 -16.14
C LEU A 219 4.69 -3.87 -16.95
N ALA A 220 5.33 -2.71 -17.00
CA ALA A 220 4.94 -1.60 -17.86
C ALA A 220 5.97 -1.46 -18.99
N TRP A 221 5.58 -1.78 -20.22
CA TRP A 221 6.48 -1.82 -21.37
C TRP A 221 6.15 -0.75 -22.42
N GLY A 222 7.17 0.01 -22.84
CA GLY A 222 7.05 1.08 -23.82
C GLY A 222 7.62 0.65 -25.16
N VAL A 223 6.76 0.39 -26.14
CA VAL A 223 7.19 0.01 -27.50
C VAL A 223 7.46 1.28 -28.31
N HIS A 224 8.64 1.37 -28.92
CA HIS A 224 9.04 2.51 -29.78
C HIS A 224 9.11 2.16 -31.28
N ASN A 225 8.64 0.98 -31.66
CA ASN A 225 8.46 0.55 -33.04
C ASN A 225 7.09 -0.15 -33.20
N ASN A 226 6.76 -0.59 -34.42
CA ASN A 226 5.51 -1.31 -34.73
C ASN A 226 5.68 -2.84 -34.76
N GLY A 227 6.81 -3.35 -34.29
CA GLY A 227 7.09 -4.78 -34.23
C GLY A 227 6.46 -5.46 -33.02
N TRP A 228 6.39 -6.78 -33.07
CA TRP A 228 6.11 -7.61 -31.91
C TRP A 228 7.27 -7.52 -30.91
N TRP A 229 6.96 -7.47 -29.61
CA TRP A 229 7.95 -7.27 -28.54
C TRP A 229 8.11 -8.47 -27.60
N GLY A 230 7.28 -9.50 -27.70
CA GLY A 230 7.22 -10.60 -26.73
C GLY A 230 7.95 -11.88 -27.14
N GLU A 231 9.02 -11.78 -27.93
CA GLU A 231 9.91 -12.94 -28.21
C GLU A 231 10.78 -13.32 -27.01
N GLY A 232 11.01 -12.38 -26.09
CA GLY A 232 11.84 -12.55 -24.89
C GLY A 232 11.65 -11.43 -23.89
#